data_AF-A0A0F9G8X8-F1
#
_entry.id   AF-A0A0F9G8X8-F1
#
_cell.length_a   1.000
_cell.length_b   1.000
_cell.length_c   1.000
_cell.angle_alpha   90.00
_cell.angle_beta   90.00
_cell.angle_gamma   90.00
#
_symmetry.space_group_name_H-M   'P 1'
#
loop_
_entity.id
_entity.type
_entity.pdbx_description
1 polymer ?
#
loop_
_entity_poly.entity_id
_entity_poly.type
_entity_poly.pdbx_seq_one_letter_code
_entity_poly.pdbx_strand_id
1 'polypeptide(L)'
;MELKLCPKHKIALVPNETKYGTRFHCRQDGCTVVCWDGSTSTPADYETRQARMLAHAAFDQLWRSGLFTRKTAYKKLSVYLGLKPKDTHIGLFDAETACKAKEFARGLLAV
;
A
#
# COMPACT_ATOMS: atom_id res chain seq x y z
N MET A 1 -20.21 -8.94 -3.06
CA MET A 1 -19.55 -7.63 -2.90
C MET A 1 -18.99 -7.54 -1.50
N GLU A 2 -17.68 -7.65 -1.33
CA GLU A 2 -17.06 -7.42 -0.02
C GLU A 2 -17.24 -5.95 0.37
N LEU A 3 -17.92 -5.71 1.48
CA LEU A 3 -18.13 -4.37 2.02
C LEU A 3 -16.79 -3.79 2.46
N LYS A 4 -16.32 -2.75 1.78
CA LYS A 4 -15.12 -2.01 2.19
C LYS A 4 -15.44 -1.20 3.45
N LEU A 5 -14.92 -1.66 4.59
CA LEU A 5 -15.11 -1.00 5.88
C LEU A 5 -13.96 -0.04 6.20
N CYS A 6 -14.29 1.04 6.89
CA CYS A 6 -13.28 1.92 7.49
C CYS A 6 -12.62 1.21 8.68
N PRO A 7 -11.28 1.05 8.73
CA PRO A 7 -10.61 0.39 9.84
C PRO A 7 -10.71 1.18 11.16
N LYS A 8 -10.91 2.51 11.09
CA LYS A 8 -11.04 3.37 12.29
C LYS A 8 -12.44 3.33 12.89
N HIS A 9 -13.47 3.51 12.07
CA HIS A 9 -14.85 3.68 12.53
C HIS A 9 -15.73 2.43 12.33
N LYS A 10 -15.22 1.39 11.66
CA LYS A 10 -15.93 0.13 11.36
C LYS A 10 -17.25 0.31 10.58
N ILE A 11 -17.41 1.44 9.89
CA ILE A 11 -18.56 1.73 9.01
C ILE A 11 -18.22 1.47 7.55
N ALA A 12 -19.23 1.19 6.73
CA ALA A 12 -19.08 1.07 5.28
C ALA A 12 -18.60 2.38 4.66
N LEU A 13 -17.64 2.29 3.74
CA LEU A 13 -17.19 3.42 2.96
C LEU A 13 -18.21 3.77 1.88
N VAL A 14 -18.36 5.06 1.62
CA VAL A 14 -19.27 5.61 0.62
C VAL A 14 -18.51 5.78 -0.70
N PRO A 15 -19.03 5.27 -1.84
CA PRO A 15 -18.41 5.48 -3.15
C PRO A 15 -18.56 6.94 -3.59
N ASN A 16 -17.55 7.43 -4.30
CA ASN A 16 -17.54 8.72 -4.97
C ASN A 16 -16.91 8.53 -6.36
N GLU A 17 -17.66 8.83 -7.41
CA GLU A 17 -17.17 8.68 -8.78
C GLU A 17 -16.25 9.84 -9.15
N THR A 18 -15.08 9.50 -9.66
CA THR A 18 -14.10 10.47 -10.13
C THR A 18 -13.72 10.14 -11.57
N LYS A 19 -13.08 11.08 -12.28
CA LYS A 19 -12.54 10.84 -13.62
C LYS A 19 -11.49 9.71 -13.70
N TYR A 20 -10.96 9.26 -12.56
CA TYR A 20 -9.98 8.17 -12.46
C TYR A 20 -10.61 6.85 -11.99
N GLY A 21 -11.93 6.81 -11.83
CA GLY A 21 -12.68 5.67 -11.30
C GLY A 21 -13.29 5.94 -9.91
N THR A 22 -13.86 4.90 -9.32
CA THR A 22 -14.60 4.98 -8.06
C THR A 22 -13.65 5.04 -6.87
N ARG A 23 -13.80 6.09 -6.05
CA ARG A 23 -13.07 6.29 -4.80
C ARG A 23 -14.03 6.16 -3.62
N PHE A 24 -13.76 5.22 -2.75
CA PHE A 24 -14.48 5.04 -1.50
C PHE A 24 -13.87 5.92 -0.41
N HIS A 25 -14.71 6.55 0.40
CA HIS A 25 -14.28 7.38 1.53
C HIS A 25 -15.18 7.16 2.75
N CYS A 26 -14.65 7.47 3.93
CA CYS A 26 -15.43 7.40 5.16
C CYS A 26 -16.39 8.61 5.24
N ARG A 27 -17.64 8.38 5.65
CA ARG A 27 -18.62 9.46 5.85
C ARG A 27 -18.40 10.29 7.13
N GLN A 28 -17.50 9.84 8.01
CA GLN A 28 -17.24 10.50 9.28
C GLN A 28 -16.37 11.74 9.07
N ASP A 29 -16.78 12.87 9.63
CA ASP A 29 -16.01 14.12 9.54
C ASP A 29 -14.61 13.97 10.12
N GLY A 30 -13.63 14.56 9.43
CA GLY A 30 -12.21 14.46 9.79
C GLY A 30 -11.56 13.10 9.48
N CYS A 31 -12.32 12.09 9.02
CA CYS A 31 -11.74 10.81 8.67
C CYS A 31 -11.04 10.86 7.29
N THR A 32 -9.73 10.60 7.29
CA THR A 32 -8.92 10.65 6.06
C THR A 32 -8.80 9.29 5.35
N VAL A 33 -9.57 8.29 5.79
CA VAL A 33 -9.58 6.94 5.20
C VAL A 33 -10.24 6.97 3.84
N VAL A 34 -9.50 6.49 2.84
CA VAL A 34 -10.00 6.31 1.48
C VAL A 34 -9.51 4.99 0.90
N CYS A 35 -10.23 4.48 -0.10
CA CYS A 35 -9.88 3.27 -0.83
C CYS A 35 -10.28 3.43 -2.29
N TRP A 36 -9.44 3.01 -3.23
CA TRP A 36 -9.82 2.96 -4.64
C TRP A 36 -10.51 1.65 -4.99
N ASP A 37 -11.25 1.65 -6.08
CA ASP A 37 -11.78 0.42 -6.64
C ASP A 37 -10.71 -0.36 -7.40
N GLY A 38 -9.95 -1.17 -6.66
CA GLY A 38 -8.93 -2.04 -7.22
C GLY A 38 -8.61 -3.21 -6.29
N SER A 39 -8.19 -4.33 -6.87
CA SER A 39 -7.86 -5.57 -6.15
C SER A 39 -6.60 -5.48 -5.29
N THR A 40 -5.79 -4.44 -5.47
CA THR A 40 -4.52 -4.20 -4.75
C THR A 40 -4.57 -2.98 -3.85
N SER A 41 -5.76 -2.46 -3.57
CA SER A 41 -5.97 -1.28 -2.73
C SER A 41 -6.82 -1.65 -1.53
N THR A 42 -6.26 -1.50 -0.32
CA THR A 42 -7.02 -1.58 0.93
C THR A 42 -7.29 -0.18 1.50
N PRO A 43 -8.39 0.00 2.26
CA PRO A 43 -8.69 1.27 2.94
C PRO A 43 -7.52 1.76 3.77
N ALA A 44 -7.08 2.98 3.50
CA ALA A 44 -5.93 3.59 4.15
C ALA A 44 -6.19 5.05 4.50
N ASP A 45 -5.77 5.44 5.70
CA ASP A 45 -5.77 6.83 6.13
C ASP A 45 -4.63 7.63 5.49
N TYR A 46 -4.51 8.90 5.85
CA TYR A 46 -3.46 9.76 5.32
C TYR A 46 -2.05 9.20 5.62
N GLU A 47 -1.78 8.82 6.86
CA GLU A 47 -0.46 8.32 7.30
C GLU A 47 -0.08 7.04 6.57
N THR A 48 -0.98 6.07 6.49
CA THR A 48 -0.76 4.82 5.77
C THR A 48 -0.50 5.07 4.29
N ARG A 49 -1.24 6.01 3.67
CA ARG A 49 -1.02 6.39 2.27
C ARG A 49 0.37 7.01 2.06
N GLN A 50 0.82 7.89 2.96
CA GLN A 50 2.17 8.46 2.90
C GLN A 50 3.24 7.38 3.05
N ALA A 51 3.08 6.47 4.02
CA ALA A 51 4.02 5.36 4.22
C ALA A 51 4.11 4.47 2.98
N ARG A 52 2.97 4.11 2.36
CA ARG A 52 2.92 3.35 1.10
C ARG A 52 3.59 4.10 -0.05
N MET A 53 3.38 5.40 -0.17
CA MET A 53 4.03 6.22 -1.20
C MET A 53 5.56 6.23 -1.04
N LEU A 54 6.06 6.40 0.19
CA LEU A 54 7.49 6.37 0.48
C LEU A 54 8.10 4.99 0.22
N ALA A 55 7.41 3.92 0.61
CA ALA A 55 7.82 2.56 0.32
C ALA A 55 7.88 2.32 -1.19
N HIS A 56 6.87 2.76 -1.94
CA HIS A 56 6.89 2.72 -3.40
C HIS A 56 8.08 3.48 -3.98
N ALA A 57 8.33 4.71 -3.54
CA ALA A 57 9.47 5.50 -4.04
C ALA A 57 10.82 4.81 -3.83
N ALA A 58 11.04 4.15 -2.67
CA ALA A 58 12.25 3.38 -2.41
C ALA A 58 12.32 2.11 -3.28
N PHE A 59 11.20 1.40 -3.45
CA PHE A 59 11.13 0.24 -4.33
C PHE A 59 11.33 0.60 -5.80
N ASP A 60 10.82 1.75 -6.23
CA ASP A 60 10.99 2.30 -7.56
C ASP A 60 12.47 2.48 -7.91
N GLN A 61 13.27 2.93 -6.95
CA GLN A 61 14.71 3.10 -7.13
C GLN A 61 15.44 1.76 -7.36
N LEU A 62 15.00 0.67 -6.73
CA LEU A 62 15.61 -0.66 -6.92
C LEU A 62 15.49 -1.18 -8.35
N TRP A 63 14.34 -0.98 -9.00
CA TRP A 63 14.18 -1.42 -10.38
C TRP A 63 14.69 -0.40 -11.40
N ARG A 64 14.67 0.90 -11.07
CA ARG A 64 15.22 1.96 -11.95
C ARG A 64 16.75 1.91 -12.02
N SER A 65 17.42 1.51 -10.94
CA SER A 65 18.86 1.30 -10.91
C SER A 65 19.32 0.05 -11.69
N GLY A 66 18.39 -0.83 -12.10
CA GLY A 66 18.71 -2.08 -12.78
C GLY A 66 19.29 -3.17 -11.87
N LEU A 67 19.50 -2.88 -10.58
CA LEU A 67 20.05 -3.84 -9.61
C LEU A 67 19.14 -5.05 -9.40
N PHE A 68 17.81 -4.84 -9.45
CA PHE A 68 16.83 -5.91 -9.31
C PHE A 68 15.67 -5.78 -10.28
N THR A 69 15.18 -6.91 -10.79
CA THR A 69 13.85 -6.93 -11.41
C THR A 69 12.79 -6.72 -10.32
N ARG A 70 11.68 -6.06 -10.68
CA ARG A 70 10.54 -5.87 -9.77
C ARG A 70 10.10 -7.19 -9.13
N LYS A 71 10.04 -8.28 -9.90
CA LYS A 71 9.67 -9.61 -9.41
C LYS A 71 10.64 -10.12 -8.33
N THR A 72 11.94 -9.95 -8.52
CA THR A 72 12.96 -10.36 -7.54
C THR A 72 12.87 -9.53 -6.26
N ALA A 73 12.68 -8.21 -6.37
CA ALA A 73 12.53 -7.32 -5.22
C ALA A 73 11.32 -7.71 -4.35
N TYR A 74 10.15 -7.93 -4.97
CA TYR A 74 8.95 -8.38 -4.25
C TYR A 74 9.09 -9.79 -3.67
N LYS A 75 9.82 -10.70 -4.33
CA LYS A 75 10.13 -12.03 -3.77
C LYS A 75 11.01 -11.95 -2.53
N LYS A 76 12.04 -11.09 -2.54
CA LYS A 76 12.89 -10.91 -1.35
C LYS A 76 12.11 -10.23 -0.21
N LEU A 77 11.28 -9.25 -0.55
CA LEU A 77 10.40 -8.60 0.42
C LEU A 77 9.41 -9.59 1.05
N SER A 78 8.82 -10.51 0.27
CA SER A 78 7.88 -11.50 0.79
C SER A 78 8.55 -12.41 1.81
N VAL A 79 9.81 -12.82 1.56
CA VAL A 79 10.61 -13.59 2.52
C VAL A 79 10.90 -12.78 3.78
N TYR A 80 11.29 -11.51 3.63
CA TYR A 80 11.58 -10.62 4.77
C TYR A 80 10.36 -10.40 5.67
N LEU A 81 9.17 -10.25 5.08
CA LEU A 81 7.92 -10.04 5.81
C LEU A 81 7.24 -11.35 6.25
N GLY A 82 7.73 -12.51 5.81
CA GLY A 82 7.07 -13.81 6.05
C GLY A 82 5.70 -13.93 5.36
N LEU A 83 5.46 -13.16 4.29
CA LEU A 83 4.19 -13.11 3.57
C LEU A 83 4.25 -13.96 2.30
N LYS A 84 3.07 -14.41 1.83
CA LYS A 84 2.97 -15.04 0.50
C LYS A 84 3.16 -13.96 -0.58
N PRO A 85 3.80 -14.26 -1.73
CA PRO A 85 4.03 -13.28 -2.79
C PRO A 85 2.76 -12.56 -3.28
N LYS A 86 1.63 -13.27 -3.31
CA LYS A 86 0.32 -12.73 -3.69
C LYS A 86 -0.22 -11.65 -2.73
N ASP A 87 0.18 -11.71 -1.47
CA ASP A 87 -0.23 -10.79 -0.41
C ASP A 87 0.85 -9.71 -0.16
N THR A 88 1.97 -9.80 -0.88
CA THR A 88 3.12 -8.89 -0.77
C THR A 88 2.97 -7.75 -1.78
N HIS A 89 1.90 -6.96 -1.64
CA HIS A 89 1.72 -5.73 -2.40
C HIS A 89 1.73 -4.53 -1.46
N ILE A 90 2.54 -3.52 -1.75
CA ILE A 90 2.65 -2.31 -0.91
C ILE A 90 1.28 -1.63 -0.73
N GLY A 91 0.40 -1.71 -1.73
CA GLY A 91 -0.98 -1.21 -1.65
C GLY A 91 -1.89 -1.94 -0.64
N LEU A 92 -1.45 -3.07 -0.09
CA LEU A 92 -2.15 -3.84 0.94
C LEU A 92 -1.61 -3.58 2.35
N PHE A 93 -0.40 -3.04 2.48
CA PHE A 93 0.31 -2.90 3.76
C PHE A 93 -0.29 -1.83 4.67
N ASP A 94 -0.27 -2.05 5.98
CA ASP A 94 -0.46 -0.97 6.95
C ASP A 94 0.78 -0.05 7.00
N ALA A 95 0.69 1.03 7.78
CA ALA A 95 1.77 2.01 7.90
C ALA A 95 3.08 1.39 8.40
N GLU A 96 3.01 0.45 9.36
CA GLU A 96 4.17 -0.21 9.93
C GLU A 96 4.87 -1.12 8.91
N THR A 97 4.10 -1.96 8.22
CA THR A 97 4.60 -2.88 7.21
C THR A 97 5.14 -2.13 6.00
N ALA A 98 4.50 -1.02 5.59
CA ALA A 98 5.03 -0.13 4.57
C ALA A 98 6.37 0.51 4.99
N CYS A 99 6.50 0.92 6.26
CA CYS A 99 7.77 1.42 6.78
C CYS A 99 8.87 0.34 6.75
N LYS A 100 8.57 -0.89 7.17
CA LYS A 100 9.49 -2.04 7.07
C LYS A 100 9.92 -2.30 5.63
N ALA A 101 8.98 -2.26 4.68
CA ALA A 101 9.28 -2.41 3.26
C ALA A 101 10.21 -1.31 2.73
N LYS A 102 9.97 -0.06 3.13
CA LYS A 102 10.85 1.08 2.79
C LYS A 102 12.27 0.87 3.30
N GLU A 103 12.44 0.50 4.58
CA GLU A 103 13.77 0.24 5.14
C GLU A 103 14.48 -0.93 4.46
N PHE A 104 13.74 -2.01 4.17
CA PHE A 104 14.25 -3.14 3.38
C PHE A 104 14.77 -2.70 2.01
N ALA A 105 14.01 -1.87 1.29
CA ALA A 105 14.42 -1.38 -0.02
C ALA A 105 15.66 -0.48 0.05
N ARG A 106 15.76 0.38 1.06
CA ARG A 106 16.95 1.23 1.28
C ARG A 106 18.17 0.39 1.63
N GLY A 107 18.02 -0.65 2.44
CA GLY A 107 19.09 -1.58 2.76
C GLY A 107 19.65 -2.30 1.53
N LEU A 108 18.83 -2.57 0.53
CA LEU A 108 19.26 -3.17 -0.74
C LEU A 108 19.94 -2.20 -1.72
N LEU A 109 19.73 -0.88 -1.58
CA LEU A 109 20.38 0.15 -2.39
C LEU A 109 21.75 0.57 -1.84
N ALA A 110 22.02 0.28 -0.57
CA ALA A 110 23.26 0.66 0.12
C ALA A 110 24.36 -0.42 0.05
N VAL A 111 24.15 -1.47 -0.74
CA VAL A 111 25.11 -2.57 -1.01
C VAL A 111 25.61 -2.45 -2.44
#